data_AF-A0A9X8DTB2-F1
#
_entry.id   AF-A0A9X8DTB2-F1
#
_cell.length_a   1.000
_cell.length_b   1.000
_cell.length_c   1.000
_cell.angle_alpha   90.00
_cell.angle_beta   90.00
_cell.angle_gamma   90.00
#
_symmetry.space_group_name_H-M   'P 1'
#
loop_
_entity.id
_entity.type
_entity.pdbx_description
1 polymer ?
#
loop_
_entity_poly.entity_id
_entity_poly.type
_entity_poly.pdbx_seq_one_letter_code
_entity_poly.pdbx_strand_id
1 'polypeptide(L)'
;MLTFKEKLAHNLVPEWEEHYVNYSELKHHVKQIQRRASFLAMSSGDYTESNEPERARLIKTSKPTHFEEEFLDECEKVERWYCTQLEEFHKQFALLQDQYAQARTSQAPLVPPTTDLDDAPVESDAFTLERDSIKQSLVELYKLLRLLQNFALLNYTALRKVLKKHKKKCGARFEKAHRSLNDSLHDYAFSHALPVKESILHLEHYFTATFHDNDRVLALAELDDWKDSTLNWQNVYTGLKMGMCMVLATWLLWDDVALVA
;
A
#
# COMPACT_ATOMS: atom_id res chain seq x y z
N MET A 1 3.84 -17.30 14.15
CA MET A 1 4.41 -16.14 13.43
C MET A 1 4.01 -16.23 11.96
N LEU A 2 3.31 -15.23 11.42
CA LEU A 2 2.89 -15.19 10.01
C LEU A 2 4.11 -15.13 9.07
N THR A 3 4.10 -15.91 7.99
CA THR A 3 5.13 -15.85 6.95
C THR A 3 5.01 -14.53 6.18
N PHE A 4 6.11 -14.06 5.58
CA PHE A 4 6.03 -12.81 4.78
C PHE A 4 5.05 -12.92 3.60
N LYS A 5 4.83 -14.12 3.05
CA LYS A 5 3.82 -14.33 2.01
C LYS A 5 2.42 -14.04 2.53
N GLU A 6 2.08 -14.53 3.73
CA GLU A 6 0.82 -14.22 4.40
C GLU A 6 0.72 -12.74 4.75
N LYS A 7 1.81 -12.13 5.23
CA LYS A 7 1.83 -10.69 5.50
C LYS A 7 1.61 -9.85 4.25
N LEU A 8 2.20 -10.24 3.13
CA LEU A 8 1.93 -9.58 1.85
C LEU A 8 0.44 -9.73 1.55
N ALA A 9 -0.09 -10.97 1.51
CA ALA A 9 -1.50 -11.33 1.26
C ALA A 9 -2.52 -10.52 2.10
N HIS A 10 -2.23 -10.31 3.38
CA HIS A 10 -3.13 -9.58 4.29
C HIS A 10 -3.10 -8.06 4.12
N ASN A 11 -2.06 -7.49 3.53
CA ASN A 11 -1.91 -6.04 3.39
C ASN A 11 -2.03 -5.57 1.92
N LEU A 12 -2.46 -6.44 1.00
CA LEU A 12 -2.80 -5.98 -0.35
C LEU A 12 -4.07 -5.15 -0.31
N VAL A 13 -4.10 -4.17 -1.20
CA VAL A 13 -5.34 -3.53 -1.60
C VAL A 13 -5.99 -4.45 -2.63
N PRO A 14 -7.20 -4.97 -2.39
CA PRO A 14 -7.85 -5.93 -3.29
C PRO A 14 -7.96 -5.44 -4.74
N GLU A 15 -8.22 -4.14 -4.91
CA GLU A 15 -8.34 -3.49 -6.22
C GLU A 15 -7.03 -3.48 -7.01
N TRP A 16 -5.89 -3.62 -6.33
CA TRP A 16 -4.56 -3.49 -6.94
C TRP A 16 -3.79 -4.81 -6.97
N GLU A 17 -4.43 -5.92 -6.58
CA GLU A 17 -3.79 -7.23 -6.37
C GLU A 17 -2.94 -7.67 -7.57
N GLU A 18 -3.44 -7.48 -8.79
CA GLU A 18 -2.76 -7.89 -10.02
C GLU A 18 -1.45 -7.12 -10.30
N HIS A 19 -1.30 -5.93 -9.73
CA HIS A 19 -0.13 -5.07 -9.92
C HIS A 19 0.96 -5.32 -8.88
N TYR A 20 0.66 -6.06 -7.81
CA TYR A 20 1.67 -6.48 -6.85
C TYR A 20 2.64 -7.50 -7.47
N VAL A 21 3.84 -7.56 -6.90
CA VAL A 21 4.85 -8.54 -7.27
C VAL A 21 4.37 -9.96 -7.02
N ASN A 22 4.56 -10.86 -8.00
CA ASN A 22 4.29 -12.29 -7.83
C ASN A 22 5.38 -12.96 -7.00
N TYR A 23 5.36 -12.68 -5.69
CA TYR A 23 6.33 -13.20 -4.73
C TYR A 23 6.38 -14.74 -4.70
N SER A 24 5.27 -15.42 -4.99
CA SER A 24 5.19 -16.88 -5.08
C SER A 24 6.05 -17.44 -6.19
N GLU A 25 5.91 -16.86 -7.38
CA GLU A 25 6.53 -17.32 -8.62
C GLU A 25 8.03 -17.07 -8.59
N LEU A 26 8.45 -15.85 -8.23
CA LEU A 26 9.86 -15.53 -8.01
C LEU A 26 10.52 -16.46 -6.98
N LYS A 27 9.79 -16.84 -5.92
CA LYS A 27 10.29 -17.82 -4.94
C LYS A 27 10.37 -19.23 -5.51
N HIS A 28 9.51 -19.60 -6.44
CA HIS A 28 9.54 -20.88 -7.14
C HIS A 28 10.78 -20.97 -8.04
N HIS A 29 11.09 -19.92 -8.80
CA HIS A 29 12.30 -19.83 -9.64
C HIS A 29 13.57 -19.97 -8.83
N VAL A 30 13.68 -19.27 -7.69
CA VAL A 30 14.83 -19.42 -6.78
C VAL A 30 14.98 -20.87 -6.29
N LYS A 31 13.88 -21.57 -5.97
CA LYS A 31 13.93 -22.99 -5.59
C LYS A 31 14.35 -23.90 -6.75
N GLN A 32 13.93 -23.58 -7.97
CA GLN A 32 14.31 -24.34 -9.16
C GLN A 32 15.81 -24.20 -9.45
N ILE A 33 16.36 -22.99 -9.35
CA ILE A 33 17.80 -22.74 -9.46
C ILE A 33 18.56 -23.51 -8.37
N GLN A 34 18.09 -23.44 -7.12
CA GLN A 34 18.71 -24.18 -6.01
C GLN A 34 18.73 -25.70 -6.27
N ARG A 35 17.61 -26.31 -6.66
CA ARG A 35 17.51 -27.76 -6.92
C ARG A 35 18.46 -28.20 -8.04
N ARG A 36 18.54 -27.42 -9.11
CA ARG A 36 19.47 -27.69 -10.22
C ARG A 36 20.93 -27.57 -9.79
N ALA A 37 21.28 -26.54 -9.02
CA ALA A 37 22.63 -26.37 -8.48
C ALA A 37 23.05 -27.55 -7.59
N SER A 38 22.15 -28.00 -6.71
CA SER A 38 22.39 -29.19 -5.87
C SER A 38 22.52 -30.48 -6.69
N PHE A 39 21.69 -30.67 -7.72
CA PHE A 39 21.78 -31.83 -8.61
C PHE A 39 23.13 -31.90 -9.34
N LEU A 40 23.61 -30.77 -9.89
CA LEU A 40 24.90 -30.69 -10.56
C LEU A 40 26.08 -30.99 -9.63
N ALA A 41 26.01 -30.53 -8.37
CA ALA A 41 27.02 -30.78 -7.35
C ALA A 41 27.03 -32.24 -6.85
N MET A 42 25.90 -32.94 -6.89
CA MET A 42 25.81 -34.36 -6.53
C MET A 42 26.31 -35.26 -7.67
N SER A 43 25.99 -34.89 -8.92
CA SER A 43 26.46 -35.57 -10.13
C SER A 43 27.96 -35.39 -10.40
N SER A 44 28.66 -34.45 -9.76
CA SER A 44 30.13 -34.31 -9.88
C SER A 44 30.93 -35.32 -9.05
N GLY A 45 30.27 -36.14 -8.22
CA GLY A 45 30.93 -37.15 -7.38
C GLY A 45 31.16 -38.52 -8.01
N ASP A 46 30.63 -38.78 -9.22
CA ASP A 46 30.73 -40.08 -9.89
C ASP A 46 31.35 -39.92 -11.29
N TYR A 47 32.57 -40.43 -11.46
CA TYR A 47 33.37 -40.28 -12.68
C TYR A 47 32.86 -41.22 -13.77
N THR A 48 32.20 -40.68 -14.79
CA THR A 48 32.16 -41.25 -16.15
C THR A 48 32.12 -40.12 -17.19
N GLU A 49 33.12 -40.07 -18.07
CA GLU A 49 33.33 -39.06 -19.14
C GLU A 49 32.21 -39.01 -20.20
N SER A 50 31.25 -39.94 -20.19
CA SER A 50 30.28 -40.11 -21.27
C SER A 50 29.11 -39.12 -21.29
N ASN A 51 28.84 -38.39 -20.20
CA ASN A 51 27.64 -37.53 -20.07
C ASN A 51 27.90 -36.02 -20.22
N GLU A 52 29.07 -35.64 -20.71
CA GLU A 52 29.47 -34.24 -20.93
C GLU A 52 28.50 -33.43 -21.84
N PRO A 53 27.99 -33.96 -22.98
CA PRO A 53 27.06 -33.20 -23.82
C PRO A 53 25.66 -33.04 -23.20
N GLU A 54 25.23 -33.97 -22.35
CA GLU A 54 23.93 -33.91 -21.68
C GLU A 54 23.96 -32.99 -20.46
N ARG A 55 25.08 -32.95 -19.72
CA ARG A 55 25.36 -31.92 -18.70
C ARG A 55 25.44 -30.53 -19.33
N ALA A 56 26.15 -30.39 -20.45
CA ALA A 56 26.21 -29.13 -21.18
C ALA A 56 24.83 -28.70 -21.71
N ARG A 57 23.99 -29.62 -22.20
CA ARG A 57 22.60 -29.31 -22.61
C ARG A 57 21.71 -28.91 -21.43
N LEU A 58 21.75 -29.62 -20.30
CA LEU A 58 20.98 -29.26 -19.10
C LEU A 58 21.42 -27.95 -18.45
N ILE A 59 22.70 -27.57 -18.63
CA ILE A 59 23.25 -26.26 -18.23
C ILE A 59 22.91 -25.17 -19.25
N LYS A 60 22.84 -25.51 -20.55
CA LYS A 60 22.59 -24.58 -21.66
C LYS A 60 21.11 -24.29 -21.91
N THR A 61 20.20 -25.18 -21.49
CA THR A 61 18.73 -25.00 -21.63
C THR A 61 18.09 -24.14 -20.54
N SER A 62 18.85 -23.63 -19.57
CA SER A 62 18.35 -22.74 -18.52
C SER A 62 19.32 -21.57 -18.38
N LYS A 63 19.18 -20.57 -19.25
CA LYS A 63 19.88 -19.31 -19.09
C LYS A 63 19.66 -18.77 -17.65
N PRO A 64 20.70 -18.37 -16.91
CA PRO A 64 20.59 -17.59 -15.67
C PRO A 64 19.65 -16.39 -15.78
N THR A 65 19.50 -15.88 -17.01
CA THR A 65 18.64 -14.74 -17.34
C THR A 65 17.17 -14.96 -17.01
N HIS A 66 16.62 -16.18 -17.00
CA HIS A 66 15.15 -16.31 -16.84
C HIS A 66 14.65 -15.74 -15.51
N PHE A 67 15.37 -15.95 -14.40
CA PHE A 67 14.97 -15.33 -13.12
C PHE A 67 15.29 -13.83 -13.10
N GLU A 68 16.38 -13.41 -13.73
CA GLU A 68 16.80 -12.00 -13.76
C GLU A 68 15.83 -11.17 -14.60
N GLU A 69 15.45 -11.66 -15.77
CA GLU A 69 14.48 -11.12 -16.72
C GLU A 69 13.11 -11.02 -16.06
N GLU A 70 12.59 -12.11 -15.50
CA GLU A 70 11.29 -12.09 -14.83
C GLU A 70 11.28 -11.22 -13.56
N PHE A 71 12.41 -11.12 -12.85
CA PHE A 71 12.54 -10.19 -11.73
C PHE A 71 12.48 -8.73 -12.20
N LEU A 72 13.13 -8.40 -13.32
CA LEU A 72 13.09 -7.07 -13.92
C LEU A 72 11.70 -6.76 -14.47
N ASP A 73 11.06 -7.70 -15.15
CA ASP A 73 9.68 -7.57 -15.64
C ASP A 73 8.71 -7.26 -14.48
N GLU A 74 8.86 -7.97 -13.36
CA GLU A 74 8.06 -7.69 -12.15
C GLU A 74 8.38 -6.32 -11.53
N CYS A 75 9.64 -5.87 -11.55
CA CYS A 75 10.01 -4.52 -11.14
C CYS A 75 9.40 -3.45 -12.05
N GLU A 76 9.49 -3.62 -13.37
CA GLU A 76 8.92 -2.71 -14.36
C GLU A 76 7.40 -2.66 -14.29
N LYS A 77 6.75 -3.80 -14.04
CA LYS A 77 5.30 -3.88 -13.83
C LYS A 77 4.89 -3.01 -12.65
N VAL A 78 5.56 -3.16 -11.50
CA VAL A 78 5.29 -2.39 -10.28
C VAL A 78 5.58 -0.90 -10.51
N GLU A 79 6.71 -0.56 -11.12
CA GLU A 79 7.10 0.83 -11.41
C GLU A 79 6.09 1.50 -12.35
N ARG A 80 5.74 0.85 -13.46
CA ARG A 80 4.79 1.39 -14.45
C ARG A 80 3.46 1.72 -13.79
N TRP A 81 2.91 0.78 -13.03
CA TRP A 81 1.65 1.00 -12.33
C TRP A 81 1.76 2.11 -11.27
N TYR A 82 2.83 2.09 -10.46
CA TYR A 82 3.07 3.12 -9.44
C TYR A 82 3.14 4.52 -10.04
N CYS A 83 3.90 4.70 -11.13
CA CYS A 83 4.05 5.98 -11.80
C CYS A 83 2.74 6.45 -12.42
N THR A 84 1.99 5.57 -13.09
CA THR A 84 0.68 5.90 -13.66
C THR A 84 -0.32 6.33 -12.59
N GLN A 85 -0.40 5.59 -11.48
CA GLN A 85 -1.31 5.94 -10.38
C GLN A 85 -0.91 7.24 -9.69
N LEU A 86 0.39 7.46 -9.48
CA LEU A 86 0.88 8.70 -8.89
C LEU A 86 0.51 9.91 -9.75
N GLU A 87 0.71 9.81 -11.08
CA GLU A 87 0.36 10.86 -12.01
C GLU A 87 -1.16 11.13 -12.05
N GLU A 88 -1.96 10.07 -11.98
CA GLU A 88 -3.42 10.19 -11.91
C GLU A 88 -3.86 10.93 -10.63
N PHE A 89 -3.28 10.58 -9.47
CA PHE A 89 -3.55 11.27 -8.21
C PHE A 89 -3.09 12.72 -8.21
N HIS A 90 -1.99 13.05 -8.90
CA HIS A 90 -1.58 14.44 -9.11
C HIS A 90 -2.58 15.23 -9.94
N LYS A 91 -3.11 14.63 -11.01
CA LYS A 91 -4.14 15.27 -11.85
C LYS A 91 -5.43 15.50 -11.06
N GLN A 92 -5.86 14.51 -10.29
CA GLN A 92 -7.04 14.64 -9.42
C GLN A 92 -6.83 15.72 -8.35
N PHE A 93 -5.64 15.77 -7.75
CA PHE A 93 -5.32 16.82 -6.78
C PHE A 93 -5.40 18.21 -7.40
N ALA A 94 -4.77 18.43 -8.56
CA ALA A 94 -4.80 19.71 -9.26
C ALA A 94 -6.22 20.13 -9.63
N LEU A 95 -7.05 19.20 -10.09
CA LEU A 95 -8.45 19.46 -10.41
C LEU A 95 -9.24 19.91 -9.17
N LEU A 96 -9.04 19.25 -8.03
CA LEU A 96 -9.70 19.62 -6.76
C LEU A 96 -9.25 21.01 -6.29
N GLN A 97 -7.96 21.35 -6.47
CA GLN A 97 -7.46 22.70 -6.16
C GLN A 97 -8.11 23.77 -7.03
N ASP A 98 -8.27 23.50 -8.33
CA ASP A 98 -8.93 24.41 -9.27
C ASP A 98 -10.42 24.58 -8.96
N GLN A 99 -11.12 23.48 -8.66
CA GLN A 99 -12.53 23.50 -8.24
C GLN A 99 -12.72 24.36 -6.98
N TYR A 100 -11.86 24.18 -5.99
CA TYR A 100 -11.90 25.00 -4.77
C TYR A 100 -11.66 26.48 -5.05
N ALA A 101 -10.67 26.80 -5.90
CA ALA A 101 -10.38 28.19 -6.28
C ALA A 101 -11.56 28.85 -7.02
N GLN A 102 -12.24 28.10 -7.88
CA GLN A 102 -13.44 28.57 -8.60
C GLN A 102 -14.63 28.79 -7.67
N ALA A 103 -14.90 27.85 -6.74
CA ALA A 103 -15.94 27.98 -5.74
C ALA A 103 -15.73 29.24 -4.87
N ARG A 104 -14.48 29.48 -4.44
CA ARG A 104 -14.11 30.65 -3.65
C ARG A 104 -14.21 31.95 -4.43
N THR A 105 -13.86 31.96 -5.73
CA THR A 105 -14.00 33.15 -6.58
C THR A 105 -15.47 33.50 -6.81
N SER A 106 -16.32 32.49 -6.96
CA SER A 106 -17.78 32.66 -7.14
C SER A 106 -18.47 33.23 -5.90
N GLN A 107 -17.90 33.03 -4.72
CA GLN A 107 -18.36 33.62 -3.45
C GLN A 107 -17.91 35.09 -3.26
N ALA A 108 -16.88 35.56 -3.99
CA ALA A 108 -16.33 36.90 -3.81
C ALA A 108 -17.37 37.98 -4.20
N PRO A 109 -17.76 38.89 -3.28
CA PRO A 109 -18.78 39.90 -3.57
C PRO A 109 -18.32 40.84 -4.70
N LEU A 110 -19.12 40.96 -5.76
CA LEU A 110 -18.90 41.91 -6.87
C LEU A 110 -19.24 43.37 -6.51
N VAL A 111 -19.50 43.72 -5.24
CA VAL A 111 -20.05 45.04 -4.85
C VAL A 111 -19.17 45.71 -3.78
N PRO A 112 -18.77 46.99 -3.96
CA PRO A 112 -18.01 47.74 -2.96
C PRO A 112 -18.85 48.00 -1.70
N PRO A 113 -18.21 48.19 -0.53
CA PRO A 113 -18.90 48.32 0.74
C PRO A 113 -19.63 49.67 0.80
N THR A 114 -20.95 49.65 0.68
CA THR A 114 -21.79 50.76 1.12
C THR A 114 -22.80 50.26 2.13
N THR A 115 -22.65 50.80 3.34
CA THR A 115 -23.65 51.01 4.41
C THR A 115 -24.17 49.79 5.18
N ASP A 116 -23.62 49.70 6.39
CA ASP A 116 -24.30 49.61 7.70
C ASP A 116 -25.08 48.36 8.11
N LEU A 117 -24.75 47.91 9.33
CA LEU A 117 -25.47 47.04 10.29
C LEU A 117 -25.20 45.52 10.24
N ASP A 118 -24.27 45.10 11.11
CA ASP A 118 -24.32 43.94 12.04
C ASP A 118 -24.85 42.55 11.63
N ASP A 119 -25.06 42.24 10.35
CA ASP A 119 -25.26 40.84 9.94
C ASP A 119 -23.91 40.21 9.56
N ALA A 120 -23.51 39.19 10.33
CA ALA A 120 -22.41 38.32 9.98
C ALA A 120 -22.63 37.79 8.55
N PRO A 121 -21.59 37.71 7.68
CA PRO A 121 -21.76 37.26 6.32
C PRO A 121 -22.26 35.81 6.34
N VAL A 122 -23.55 35.61 6.09
CA VAL A 122 -24.14 34.28 5.92
C VAL A 122 -23.52 33.70 4.66
N GLU A 123 -22.54 32.80 4.83
CA GLU A 123 -22.00 32.04 3.70
C GLU A 123 -23.16 31.34 3.00
N SER A 124 -23.21 31.43 1.66
CA SER A 124 -24.24 30.77 0.88
C SER A 124 -24.22 29.26 1.16
N ASP A 125 -25.37 28.67 1.55
CA ASP A 125 -25.52 27.23 1.80
C ASP A 125 -24.94 26.39 0.65
N ALA A 126 -25.03 26.86 -0.59
CA ALA A 126 -24.46 26.19 -1.76
C ALA A 126 -22.93 26.12 -1.74
N PHE A 127 -22.25 27.16 -1.27
CA PHE A 127 -20.78 27.18 -1.16
C PHE A 127 -20.31 26.22 -0.06
N THR A 128 -21.00 26.19 1.08
CA THR A 128 -20.65 25.27 2.19
C THR A 128 -20.75 23.81 1.75
N LEU A 129 -21.79 23.46 0.98
CA LEU A 129 -21.98 22.11 0.45
C LEU A 129 -20.89 21.72 -0.56
N GLU A 130 -20.54 22.62 -1.48
CA GLU A 130 -19.48 22.39 -2.48
C GLU A 130 -18.12 22.25 -1.80
N ARG A 131 -17.83 23.12 -0.82
CA ARG A 131 -16.63 23.08 0.01
C ARG A 131 -16.50 21.74 0.73
N ASP A 132 -17.57 21.27 1.36
CA ASP A 132 -17.57 20.02 2.12
C ASP A 132 -17.41 18.80 1.20
N SER A 133 -18.01 18.83 0.00
CA SER A 133 -17.80 17.81 -1.04
C SER A 133 -16.34 17.72 -1.51
N ILE A 134 -15.71 18.88 -1.76
CA ILE A 134 -14.29 18.97 -2.11
C ILE A 134 -13.42 18.46 -0.96
N LYS A 135 -13.75 18.83 0.28
CA LYS A 135 -13.05 18.39 1.48
C LYS A 135 -13.07 16.86 1.61
N GLN A 136 -14.23 16.22 1.43
CA GLN A 136 -14.36 14.76 1.43
C GLN A 136 -13.52 14.11 0.32
N SER A 137 -13.55 14.67 -0.89
CA SER A 137 -12.74 14.18 -2.01
C SER A 137 -11.24 14.26 -1.75
N LEU A 138 -10.76 15.32 -1.08
CA LEU A 138 -9.37 15.45 -0.66
C LEU A 138 -8.98 14.42 0.40
N VAL A 139 -9.88 14.13 1.35
CA VAL A 139 -9.68 13.09 2.37
C VAL A 139 -9.60 11.70 1.72
N GLU A 140 -10.42 11.42 0.71
CA GLU A 140 -10.34 10.17 -0.06
C GLU A 140 -9.02 10.06 -0.83
N LEU A 141 -8.61 11.13 -1.52
CA LEU A 141 -7.34 11.18 -2.24
C LEU A 141 -6.14 10.97 -1.29
N TYR A 142 -6.20 11.52 -0.07
CA TYR A 142 -5.19 11.27 0.95
C TYR A 142 -5.08 9.78 1.32
N LYS A 143 -6.22 9.09 1.48
CA LYS A 143 -6.25 7.65 1.73
C LYS A 143 -5.62 6.88 0.56
N LEU A 144 -5.97 7.23 -0.67
CA LEU A 144 -5.41 6.60 -1.87
C LEU A 144 -3.89 6.79 -1.96
N LEU A 145 -3.37 7.98 -1.67
CA LEU A 145 -1.93 8.25 -1.60
C LEU A 145 -1.23 7.43 -0.51
N ARG A 146 -1.85 7.28 0.67
CA ARG A 146 -1.34 6.43 1.77
C ARG A 146 -1.32 4.95 1.36
N LEU A 147 -2.36 4.48 0.67
CA LEU A 147 -2.39 3.13 0.13
C LEU A 147 -1.29 2.93 -0.92
N LEU A 148 -1.07 3.89 -1.82
CA LEU A 148 -0.01 3.85 -2.84
C LEU A 148 1.39 3.83 -2.21
N GLN A 149 1.58 4.58 -1.12
CA GLN A 149 2.79 4.52 -0.31
C GLN A 149 3.02 3.09 0.25
N ASN A 150 1.97 2.48 0.81
CA ASN A 150 2.05 1.11 1.31
C ASN A 150 2.33 0.09 0.20
N PHE A 151 1.70 0.25 -0.97
CA PHE A 151 1.95 -0.54 -2.16
C PHE A 151 3.45 -0.52 -2.53
N ALA A 152 4.05 0.67 -2.63
CA ALA A 152 5.45 0.83 -2.97
C ALA A 152 6.37 0.12 -1.96
N LEU A 153 6.12 0.32 -0.65
CA LEU A 153 6.91 -0.29 0.43
C LEU A 153 6.79 -1.81 0.49
N LEU A 154 5.58 -2.35 0.30
CA LEU A 154 5.34 -3.79 0.30
C LEU A 154 6.03 -4.48 -0.88
N ASN A 155 5.91 -3.91 -2.08
CA ASN A 155 6.55 -4.43 -3.29
C ASN A 155 8.07 -4.37 -3.19
N TYR A 156 8.64 -3.23 -2.79
CA TYR A 156 10.08 -3.11 -2.55
C TYR A 156 10.58 -4.14 -1.53
N THR A 157 9.86 -4.30 -0.41
CA THR A 157 10.21 -5.28 0.62
C THR A 157 10.16 -6.72 0.09
N ALA A 158 9.16 -7.05 -0.72
CA ALA A 158 9.00 -8.36 -1.32
C ALA A 158 10.14 -8.68 -2.29
N LEU A 159 10.44 -7.78 -3.23
CA LEU A 159 11.54 -7.90 -4.20
C LEU A 159 12.89 -8.04 -3.49
N ARG A 160 13.17 -7.18 -2.49
CA ARG A 160 14.39 -7.27 -1.67
C ARG A 160 14.50 -8.60 -0.92
N LYS A 161 13.38 -9.15 -0.42
CA LYS A 161 13.35 -10.48 0.23
C LYS A 161 13.59 -11.61 -0.75
N VAL A 162 13.09 -11.54 -1.99
CA VAL A 162 13.41 -12.50 -3.05
C VAL A 162 14.89 -12.44 -3.37
N LEU A 163 15.45 -11.25 -3.62
CA LEU A 163 16.87 -11.07 -3.92
C LEU A 163 17.78 -11.64 -2.81
N LYS A 164 17.46 -11.37 -1.54
CA LYS A 164 18.22 -11.93 -0.40
C LYS A 164 18.14 -13.46 -0.37
N LYS A 165 16.99 -14.04 -0.74
CA LYS A 165 16.83 -15.50 -0.83
C LYS A 165 17.65 -16.07 -2.00
N HIS A 166 17.63 -15.42 -3.16
CA HIS A 166 18.43 -15.78 -4.32
C HIS A 166 19.92 -15.82 -3.94
N LYS A 167 20.45 -14.76 -3.31
CA LYS A 167 21.83 -14.72 -2.80
C LYS A 167 22.13 -15.89 -1.86
N LYS A 168 21.28 -16.14 -0.85
CA LYS A 168 21.50 -17.19 0.16
C LYS A 168 21.46 -18.61 -0.44
N LYS A 169 20.67 -18.84 -1.49
CA LYS A 169 20.41 -20.18 -2.03
C LYS A 169 21.26 -20.55 -3.24
N CYS A 170 21.68 -19.57 -4.04
CA CYS A 170 22.39 -19.81 -5.29
C CYS A 170 23.92 -19.60 -5.17
N GLY A 171 24.41 -19.00 -4.07
CA GLY A 171 25.83 -18.91 -3.75
C GLY A 171 26.64 -17.94 -4.63
N ALA A 172 27.97 -18.07 -4.55
CA ALA A 172 28.94 -17.12 -5.13
C ALA A 172 28.80 -16.92 -6.66
N ARG A 173 28.33 -17.96 -7.38
CA ARG A 173 28.16 -17.94 -8.84
C ARG A 173 27.24 -16.81 -9.33
N PHE A 174 26.28 -16.39 -8.51
CA PHE A 174 25.28 -15.37 -8.87
C PHE A 174 25.49 -14.04 -8.13
N GLU A 175 26.62 -13.83 -7.46
CA GLU A 175 26.85 -12.57 -6.73
C GLU A 175 26.94 -11.34 -7.62
N LYS A 176 27.49 -11.47 -8.84
CA LYS A 176 27.53 -10.36 -9.80
C LYS A 176 26.13 -9.98 -10.27
N ALA A 177 25.33 -10.97 -10.66
CA ALA A 177 23.92 -10.78 -11.04
C ALA A 177 23.10 -10.18 -9.89
N HIS A 178 23.28 -10.69 -8.66
CA HIS A 178 22.59 -10.15 -7.50
C HIS A 178 22.92 -8.68 -7.22
N ARG A 179 24.19 -8.28 -7.34
CA ARG A 179 24.58 -6.88 -7.23
C ARG A 179 23.90 -6.03 -8.29
N SER A 180 24.00 -6.43 -9.56
CA SER A 180 23.34 -5.73 -10.67
C SER A 180 21.84 -5.56 -10.45
N LEU A 181 21.12 -6.65 -10.13
CA LEU A 181 19.67 -6.59 -9.86
C LEU A 181 19.32 -5.74 -8.65
N ASN A 182 20.16 -5.77 -7.62
CA ASN A 182 19.95 -4.95 -6.43
C ASN A 182 20.16 -3.47 -6.75
N ASP A 183 21.17 -3.12 -7.54
CA ASP A 183 21.44 -1.74 -7.94
C ASP A 183 20.28 -1.22 -8.80
N SER A 184 19.86 -1.98 -9.82
CA SER A 184 18.66 -1.65 -10.62
C SER A 184 17.40 -1.50 -9.76
N LEU A 185 17.22 -2.33 -8.71
CA LEU A 185 16.07 -2.19 -7.81
C LEU A 185 16.03 -0.84 -7.07
N HIS A 186 17.19 -0.24 -6.77
CA HIS A 186 17.25 1.07 -6.10
C HIS A 186 17.07 2.24 -7.08
N ASP A 187 17.26 2.02 -8.38
CA ASP A 187 17.09 3.06 -9.40
C ASP A 187 15.60 3.38 -9.68
N TYR A 188 14.67 2.47 -9.36
CA TYR A 188 13.23 2.69 -9.55
C TYR A 188 12.64 3.72 -8.58
N ALA A 189 11.65 4.50 -9.04
CA ALA A 189 11.00 5.54 -8.23
C ALA A 189 10.19 4.96 -7.05
N PHE A 190 9.57 3.78 -7.23
CA PHE A 190 8.81 3.13 -6.15
C PHE A 190 9.70 2.68 -4.98
N SER A 191 11.00 2.49 -5.19
CA SER A 191 11.91 1.87 -4.20
C SER A 191 12.00 2.68 -2.89
N HIS A 192 12.03 4.00 -2.99
CA HIS A 192 12.14 4.90 -1.84
C HIS A 192 10.79 5.50 -1.42
N ALA A 193 9.76 5.35 -2.26
CA ALA A 193 8.44 5.95 -2.11
C ALA A 193 8.52 7.46 -1.80
N LEU A 194 9.56 8.16 -2.29
CA LEU A 194 9.76 9.59 -2.05
C LEU A 194 8.73 10.45 -2.78
N PRO A 195 8.41 10.21 -4.06
CA PRO A 195 7.45 11.04 -4.79
C PRO A 195 6.06 11.05 -4.13
N VAL A 196 5.56 9.87 -3.72
CA VAL A 196 4.28 9.78 -3.01
C VAL A 196 4.33 10.43 -1.62
N LYS A 197 5.45 10.36 -0.89
CA LYS A 197 5.63 11.05 0.40
C LYS A 197 5.54 12.56 0.25
N GLU A 198 6.23 13.10 -0.75
CA GLU A 198 6.18 14.53 -1.06
C GLU A 198 4.77 14.97 -1.43
N SER A 199 4.07 14.16 -2.21
CA SER A 199 2.66 14.39 -2.59
C SER A 199 1.73 14.42 -1.38
N ILE A 200 1.90 13.47 -0.45
CA ILE A 200 1.16 13.43 0.82
C ILE A 200 1.41 14.72 1.62
N LEU A 201 2.67 15.15 1.76
CA LEU A 201 3.02 16.37 2.49
C LEU A 201 2.43 17.63 1.83
N HIS A 202 2.43 17.68 0.49
CA HIS A 202 1.83 18.79 -0.24
C HIS A 202 0.31 18.86 -0.02
N LEU A 203 -0.37 17.71 -0.03
CA LEU A 203 -1.80 17.63 0.30
C LEU A 203 -2.06 18.04 1.75
N GLU A 204 -1.29 17.54 2.72
CA GLU A 204 -1.41 17.93 4.13
C GLU A 204 -1.28 19.45 4.30
N HIS A 205 -0.25 20.04 3.68
CA HIS A 205 -0.04 21.48 3.74
C HIS A 205 -1.20 22.25 3.11
N TYR A 206 -1.65 21.86 1.92
CA TYR A 206 -2.79 22.49 1.26
C TYR A 206 -4.07 22.39 2.10
N PHE A 207 -4.35 21.23 2.69
CA PHE A 207 -5.54 20.99 3.51
C PHE A 207 -5.50 21.83 4.80
N THR A 208 -4.35 21.89 5.48
CA THR A 208 -4.18 22.73 6.69
C THR A 208 -4.34 24.23 6.41
N ALA A 209 -3.78 24.71 5.30
CA ALA A 209 -3.85 26.11 4.91
C ALA A 209 -5.26 26.52 4.47
N THR A 210 -6.01 25.59 3.89
CA THR A 210 -7.31 25.87 3.29
C THR A 210 -8.47 25.76 4.28
N PHE A 211 -8.44 24.79 5.20
CA PHE A 211 -9.61 24.43 6.03
C PHE A 211 -9.44 24.64 7.54
N HIS A 212 -8.21 24.76 8.04
CA HIS A 212 -7.94 24.74 9.48
C HIS A 212 -7.07 25.89 9.98
N ASP A 213 -6.97 27.00 9.24
CA ASP A 213 -6.17 28.18 9.62
C ASP A 213 -4.74 27.82 10.06
N ASN A 214 -4.14 26.83 9.38
CA ASN A 214 -2.80 26.31 9.66
C ASN A 214 -2.65 25.50 10.98
N ASP A 215 -3.75 25.10 11.62
CA ASP A 215 -3.71 24.10 12.70
C ASP A 215 -3.52 22.70 12.12
N ARG A 216 -2.25 22.28 12.11
CA ARG A 216 -1.84 20.98 11.61
C ARG A 216 -2.39 19.81 12.42
N VAL A 217 -2.60 19.96 13.72
CA VAL A 217 -3.00 18.83 14.56
C VAL A 217 -4.44 18.44 14.26
N LEU A 218 -5.32 19.44 14.20
CA LEU A 218 -6.73 19.23 13.90
C LEU A 218 -6.93 18.70 12.47
N ALA A 219 -6.21 19.26 11.50
CA ALA A 219 -6.34 18.84 10.10
C ALA A 219 -5.84 17.42 9.86
N LEU A 220 -4.74 17.02 10.50
CA LEU A 220 -4.24 15.65 10.42
C LEU A 220 -5.17 14.66 11.13
N ALA A 221 -5.74 15.05 12.27
CA ALA A 221 -6.73 14.21 12.95
C ALA A 221 -7.93 13.94 12.04
N GLU A 222 -8.44 14.95 11.34
CA GLU A 222 -9.54 14.79 10.39
C GLU A 222 -9.15 13.96 9.15
N LEU A 223 -7.92 14.13 8.64
CA LEU A 223 -7.41 13.32 7.53
C LEU A 223 -7.17 11.85 7.92
N ASP A 224 -6.84 11.55 9.17
CA ASP A 224 -6.56 10.19 9.68
C ASP A 224 -7.79 9.50 10.30
N ASP A 225 -8.93 10.18 10.43
CA ASP A 225 -10.13 9.68 11.12
C ASP A 225 -10.68 8.35 10.55
N TRP A 226 -10.42 8.08 9.26
CA TRP A 226 -10.78 6.81 8.61
C TRP A 226 -10.12 5.57 9.23
N LYS A 227 -9.00 5.74 9.92
CA LYS A 227 -8.29 4.65 10.58
C LYS A 227 -9.08 4.12 11.78
N ASP A 228 -9.83 5.00 12.45
CA ASP A 228 -10.70 4.66 13.58
C ASP A 228 -12.05 4.07 13.12
N SER A 229 -12.50 4.36 11.89
CA SER A 229 -13.72 3.78 11.31
C SER A 229 -13.65 2.24 11.14
N THR A 230 -12.44 1.66 11.12
CA THR A 230 -12.26 0.20 11.08
C THR A 230 -12.63 -0.47 12.40
N LEU A 231 -12.60 0.28 13.52
CA LEU A 231 -13.19 -0.14 14.78
C LEU A 231 -14.68 0.23 14.74
N ASN A 232 -15.50 -0.66 14.18
CA ASN A 232 -16.95 -0.55 14.27
C ASN A 232 -17.37 -0.65 15.74
N TRP A 233 -17.32 0.46 16.48
CA TRP A 233 -17.68 0.56 17.89
C TRP A 233 -19.12 0.09 18.15
N GLN A 234 -19.99 0.17 17.14
CA GLN A 234 -21.32 -0.44 17.17
C GLN A 234 -21.27 -1.97 17.36
N ASN A 235 -20.36 -2.67 16.69
CA ASN A 235 -20.19 -4.12 16.82
C ASN A 235 -19.57 -4.48 18.18
N VAL A 236 -18.60 -3.69 18.64
CA VAL A 236 -17.98 -3.85 19.97
C VAL A 236 -19.02 -3.63 21.07
N TYR A 237 -19.81 -2.57 20.96
CA TYR A 237 -20.86 -2.22 21.91
C TYR A 237 -22.02 -3.23 21.91
N THR A 238 -22.41 -3.72 20.74
CA THR A 238 -23.40 -4.80 20.61
C THR A 238 -22.89 -6.09 21.23
N GLY A 239 -21.62 -6.44 21.01
CA GLY A 239 -20.97 -7.58 21.66
C GLY A 239 -20.93 -7.46 23.19
N LEU A 240 -20.62 -6.26 23.70
CA LEU A 240 -20.60 -5.98 25.14
C LEU A 240 -22.01 -6.10 25.76
N LYS A 241 -23.03 -5.57 25.09
CA LYS A 241 -24.43 -5.70 25.52
C LYS A 241 -24.89 -7.15 25.54
N MET A 242 -24.58 -7.93 24.50
CA MET A 242 -24.92 -9.35 24.44
C MET A 242 -24.20 -10.15 25.53
N GLY A 243 -22.95 -9.80 25.83
CA GLY A 243 -22.18 -10.37 26.94
C GLY A 243 -22.83 -10.09 28.31
N MET A 244 -23.26 -8.86 28.56
CA MET A 244 -23.99 -8.51 29.80
C MET A 244 -25.31 -9.27 29.91
N CYS A 245 -26.10 -9.38 28.83
CA CYS A 245 -27.34 -10.14 28.83
C CYS A 245 -27.12 -11.64 29.09
N MET A 246 -26.06 -12.23 28.54
CA MET A 246 -25.70 -13.63 28.78
C MET A 246 -25.35 -13.91 30.25
N VAL A 247 -24.61 -13.01 30.90
CA VAL A 247 -24.26 -13.12 32.32
C VAL A 247 -25.52 -13.01 33.19
N LEU A 248 -26.42 -12.08 32.87
CA LEU A 248 -27.69 -11.94 33.60
C LEU A 248 -28.61 -13.16 33.39
N ALA A 249 -28.67 -13.71 32.17
CA ALA A 249 -29.45 -14.90 31.89
C ALA A 249 -28.91 -16.14 32.62
N THR A 250 -27.58 -16.30 32.68
CA THR A 250 -26.96 -17.40 33.44
C THR A 250 -27.15 -17.24 34.94
N TRP A 251 -27.14 -16.01 35.47
CA TRP A 251 -27.47 -15.74 36.86
C TRP A 251 -28.93 -16.06 37.20
N LEU A 252 -29.87 -15.69 36.31
CA LEU A 252 -31.30 -15.92 36.50
C LEU A 252 -31.65 -17.42 36.42
N LEU A 253 -31.04 -18.14 35.48
CA LEU A 253 -31.15 -19.61 35.40
C LEU A 253 -30.56 -20.30 36.63
N TRP A 254 -29.49 -19.73 37.22
CA TRP A 254 -28.90 -20.25 38.44
C TRP A 254 -29.81 -20.04 39.65
N ASP A 255 -30.45 -18.86 39.75
CA ASP A 255 -31.41 -18.54 40.82
C ASP A 255 -32.66 -19.44 40.76
N ASP A 256 -33.21 -19.67 39.56
CA ASP A 256 -34.34 -20.60 39.36
C ASP A 256 -33.98 -22.04 39.78
N VAL A 257 -32.77 -22.52 39.48
CA VAL A 257 -32.31 -23.85 39.89
C VAL A 257 -32.09 -23.92 41.40
N ALA A 258 -31.58 -22.86 42.03
CA ALA A 258 -31.36 -22.80 43.48
C ALA A 258 -32.66 -22.68 44.27
N LEU A 259 -33.73 -22.11 43.71
CA LEU A 259 -35.05 -21.99 44.34
C LEU A 259 -35.88 -23.29 44.27
N VAL A 260 -35.57 -24.18 43.33
CA VAL A 260 -36.28 -25.46 43.11
C VAL A 260 -35.61 -26.64 43.84
N ALA A 261 -34.37 -26.48 44.33
CA ALA A 261 -33.62 -27.47 45.10
C ALA A 261 -33.81 -27.31 46.62
#